data_AF-A0AB73P3T4-F1
#
_entry.id   AF-A0AB73P3T4-F1
#
_cell.length_a   1.000
_cell.length_b   1.000
_cell.length_c   1.000
_cell.angle_alpha   90.00
_cell.angle_beta   90.00
_cell.angle_gamma   90.00
#
_symmetry.space_group_name_H-M   'P 1'
#
loop_
_entity.id
_entity.type
_entity.pdbx_description
1 polymer ?
#
loop_
_entity_poly.entity_id
_entity_poly.type
_entity_poly.pdbx_seq_one_letter_code
_entity_poly.pdbx_strand_id
1 'polypeptide(L)'
;MDTIDKIKSVLNSNLSAYELEKRTGVSRPSIINMRKDTYDFSKMSFQIGEKLANYYDEQRESTLVFKDQGAFLTFTSSLDRFFTDTIKTIIPETIEEEALKEVLNKIKSETLKDSYMLEDMYDAYKDYMNKKG
;
A
#
# COMPACT_ATOMS: atom_id res chain seq x y z
N MET A 1 -1.33 18.43 0.56
CA MET A 1 -1.48 18.86 -0.84
C MET A 1 -2.83 19.54 -0.97
N ASP A 2 -2.87 20.74 -1.54
CA ASP A 2 -4.12 21.49 -1.69
C ASP A 2 -5.04 20.83 -2.74
N THR A 3 -6.34 21.08 -2.65
CA THR A 3 -7.36 20.52 -3.54
C THR A 3 -7.06 20.83 -5.01
N ILE A 4 -6.60 22.04 -5.32
CA ILE A 4 -6.26 22.42 -6.69
C ILE A 4 -5.07 21.62 -7.22
N ASP A 5 -4.07 21.35 -6.38
CA ASP A 5 -2.91 20.55 -6.77
C ASP A 5 -3.31 19.10 -7.07
N LYS A 6 -4.22 18.52 -6.26
CA LYS A 6 -4.78 17.16 -6.51
C LYS A 6 -5.46 17.10 -7.87
N ILE A 7 -6.30 18.08 -8.16
CA ILE A 7 -7.02 18.18 -9.42
C ILE A 7 -6.04 18.30 -10.59
N LYS A 8 -5.05 19.20 -10.50
CA LYS A 8 -4.01 19.35 -11.53
C LYS A 8 -3.22 18.06 -11.75
N SER A 9 -2.90 17.31 -10.69
CA SER A 9 -2.22 16.02 -10.81
C SER A 9 -3.06 14.99 -11.57
N VAL A 10 -4.37 14.95 -11.33
CA VAL A 10 -5.29 14.06 -12.06
C VAL A 10 -5.40 14.48 -13.52
N LEU A 11 -5.57 15.77 -13.78
CA LEU A 11 -5.68 16.31 -15.14
C LEU A 11 -4.40 16.10 -15.94
N ASN A 12 -3.23 16.21 -15.33
CA ASN A 12 -1.93 15.99 -15.98
C ASN A 12 -1.51 14.51 -16.06
N SER A 13 -2.34 13.57 -15.59
CA SER A 13 -2.07 12.14 -15.73
C SER A 13 -2.11 11.71 -17.19
N ASN A 14 -1.44 10.59 -17.49
CA ASN A 14 -1.44 9.96 -18.82
C ASN A 14 -2.80 9.37 -19.23
N LEU A 15 -3.82 9.45 -18.37
CA LEU A 15 -5.17 8.98 -18.68
C LEU A 15 -5.80 9.82 -19.78
N SER A 16 -6.53 9.16 -20.67
CA SER A 16 -7.36 9.86 -21.65
C SER A 16 -8.52 10.58 -20.97
N ALA A 17 -9.04 11.63 -21.61
CA ALA A 17 -10.25 12.30 -21.11
C ALA A 17 -11.46 11.32 -21.04
N TYR A 18 -11.48 10.30 -21.90
CA TYR A 18 -12.46 9.22 -21.86
C TYR A 18 -12.38 8.43 -20.56
N GLU A 19 -11.17 8.02 -20.16
CA GLU A 19 -10.97 7.23 -18.96
C GLU A 19 -11.25 8.05 -17.69
N LEU A 20 -10.83 9.31 -17.67
CA LEU A 20 -11.13 10.21 -16.56
C LEU A 20 -12.64 10.44 -16.42
N GLU A 21 -13.38 10.58 -17.51
CA GLU A 21 -14.85 10.68 -17.44
C GLU A 21 -15.48 9.39 -16.87
N LYS A 22 -15.03 8.21 -17.32
CA LYS A 22 -15.52 6.94 -16.79
C LYS A 22 -15.27 6.78 -15.30
N ARG A 23 -14.10 7.23 -14.82
CA ARG A 23 -13.68 7.03 -13.42
C ARG A 23 -14.23 8.09 -12.47
N THR A 24 -14.36 9.33 -12.93
CA THR A 24 -14.71 10.48 -12.07
C THR A 24 -16.13 10.98 -12.31
N GLY A 25 -16.77 10.60 -13.42
CA GLY A 25 -18.07 11.12 -13.82
C GLY A 25 -18.05 12.60 -14.24
N VAL A 26 -16.87 13.19 -14.46
CA VAL A 26 -16.71 14.53 -15.03
C VAL A 26 -16.67 14.44 -16.54
N SER A 27 -17.47 15.26 -17.23
CA SER A 27 -17.61 15.13 -18.69
C SER A 27 -16.28 15.31 -19.43
N ARG A 28 -16.11 14.55 -20.52
CA ARG A 28 -14.97 14.67 -21.44
C ARG A 28 -14.70 16.11 -21.89
N PRO A 29 -15.70 16.88 -22.36
CA PRO A 29 -15.50 18.28 -22.73
C PRO A 29 -14.98 19.14 -21.58
N SER A 30 -15.49 18.95 -20.36
CA SER A 30 -14.99 19.66 -19.17
C SER A 30 -13.52 19.33 -18.91
N ILE A 31 -13.14 18.04 -18.94
CA ILE A 31 -11.75 17.60 -18.74
C ILE A 31 -10.82 18.20 -19.79
N ILE A 32 -11.20 18.14 -21.07
CA ILE A 32 -10.41 18.72 -22.16
C ILE A 32 -10.23 20.22 -21.96
N ASN A 33 -11.28 20.93 -21.55
CA ASN A 33 -11.21 22.36 -21.29
C ASN A 33 -10.30 22.69 -20.11
N MET A 34 -10.36 21.90 -19.03
CA MET A 34 -9.54 22.08 -17.83
C MET A 34 -8.05 21.73 -18.03
N ARG A 35 -7.74 20.89 -19.02
CA ARG A 35 -6.35 20.56 -19.42
C ARG A 35 -5.66 21.67 -20.22
N LYS A 36 -6.38 22.70 -20.64
CA LYS A 36 -5.76 23.85 -21.31
C LYS A 36 -5.06 24.73 -20.27
N ASP A 37 -3.86 25.20 -20.59
CA ASP A 37 -3.09 26.10 -19.73
C ASP A 37 -3.81 27.41 -19.40
N THR A 38 -4.83 27.77 -20.18
CA THR A 38 -5.65 28.98 -20.01
C THR A 38 -6.87 28.79 -19.12
N TYR A 39 -7.09 27.60 -18.56
CA TYR A 39 -8.28 27.35 -17.73
C TYR A 39 -8.15 28.03 -16.36
N ASP A 40 -9.16 28.81 -16.01
CA ASP A 40 -9.27 29.47 -14.72
C ASP A 40 -9.96 28.56 -13.70
N PHE A 41 -9.16 27.94 -12.83
CA PHE A 41 -9.62 27.00 -11.80
C PHE A 41 -10.54 27.65 -10.75
N SER A 42 -10.53 28.98 -10.60
CA SER A 42 -11.45 29.67 -9.67
C SER A 42 -12.91 29.59 -10.12
N LYS A 43 -13.16 29.32 -11.40
CA LYS A 43 -14.50 29.19 -11.99
C LYS A 43 -15.00 27.76 -12.03
N MET A 44 -14.23 26.81 -11.51
CA MET A 44 -14.63 25.41 -11.43
C MET A 44 -15.78 25.25 -10.44
N SER A 45 -16.79 24.46 -10.81
CA SER A 45 -17.84 24.13 -9.86
C SER A 45 -17.29 23.23 -8.75
N PHE A 46 -17.78 23.45 -7.53
CA PHE A 46 -17.42 22.64 -6.37
C PHE A 46 -17.53 21.13 -6.64
N GLN A 47 -18.64 20.70 -7.26
CA GLN A 47 -18.89 19.30 -7.59
C GLN A 47 -17.85 18.69 -8.53
N ILE A 48 -17.31 19.45 -9.49
CA ILE A 48 -16.25 18.96 -10.38
C ILE A 48 -14.93 18.84 -9.61
N GLY A 49 -14.63 19.85 -8.80
CA GLY A 49 -13.41 19.85 -7.97
C GLY A 49 -13.39 18.67 -6.99
N GLU A 50 -14.50 18.42 -6.31
CA GLU A 50 -14.65 17.30 -5.37
C GLU A 50 -14.47 15.95 -6.06
N LYS A 51 -15.13 15.71 -7.20
CA LYS A 51 -15.00 14.45 -7.96
C LYS A 51 -13.55 14.14 -8.37
N LEU A 52 -12.83 15.15 -8.85
CA LEU A 52 -11.44 14.98 -9.29
C LEU A 52 -10.47 14.83 -8.11
N ALA A 53 -10.69 15.57 -7.02
CA ALA A 53 -9.88 15.46 -5.81
C ALA A 53 -10.07 14.10 -5.12
N ASN A 54 -11.31 13.62 -5.01
CA ASN A 54 -11.61 12.31 -4.43
C ASN A 54 -10.96 11.18 -5.24
N TYR A 55 -11.01 11.26 -6.57
CA TYR A 55 -10.33 10.27 -7.41
C TYR A 55 -8.81 10.23 -7.15
N TYR A 56 -8.16 11.39 -6.94
CA TYR A 56 -6.75 11.42 -6.57
C TYR A 56 -6.50 10.68 -5.25
N ASP A 57 -7.30 10.97 -4.24
CA ASP A 57 -7.17 10.37 -2.90
C ASP A 57 -7.39 8.85 -2.96
N GLU A 58 -8.41 8.38 -3.67
CA GLU A 58 -8.68 6.94 -3.88
C GLU A 58 -7.53 6.21 -4.59
N GLN A 59 -6.92 6.81 -5.62
CA GLN A 59 -5.77 6.20 -6.31
C GLN A 59 -4.54 6.15 -5.42
N ARG A 60 -4.34 7.20 -4.59
CA ARG A 60 -3.23 7.25 -3.64
C ARG A 60 -3.40 6.22 -2.53
N GLU A 61 -4.58 6.14 -1.93
CA GLU A 61 -4.93 5.13 -0.92
C GLU A 61 -4.82 3.72 -1.48
N SER A 62 -5.36 3.46 -2.66
CA SER A 62 -5.20 2.16 -3.32
C SER A 62 -3.73 1.80 -3.49
N THR A 63 -2.91 2.73 -3.99
CA THR A 63 -1.46 2.51 -4.17
C THR A 63 -0.75 2.29 -2.83
N LEU A 64 -1.16 2.99 -1.78
CA LEU A 64 -0.62 2.80 -0.43
C LEU A 64 -1.02 1.43 0.13
N VAL A 65 -2.27 1.01 -0.01
CA VAL A 65 -2.76 -0.31 0.38
C VAL A 65 -2.03 -1.41 -0.40
N PHE A 66 -1.83 -1.25 -1.72
CA PHE A 66 -1.06 -2.20 -2.52
C PHE A 66 0.41 -2.25 -2.12
N LYS A 67 1.04 -1.11 -1.82
CA LYS A 67 2.41 -1.06 -1.30
C LYS A 67 2.52 -1.67 0.08
N ASP A 68 1.54 -1.43 0.95
CA ASP A 68 1.51 -1.97 2.31
C ASP A 68 1.27 -3.48 2.28
N GLN A 69 0.41 -3.99 1.38
CA GLN A 69 0.28 -5.43 1.13
C GLN A 69 1.57 -6.04 0.59
N GLY A 70 2.25 -5.38 -0.35
CA GLY A 70 3.54 -5.86 -0.88
C GLY A 70 4.64 -5.88 0.19
N ALA A 71 4.70 -4.84 1.03
CA ALA A 71 5.64 -4.76 2.13
C ALA A 71 5.30 -5.75 3.26
N PHE A 72 4.03 -5.97 3.55
CA PHE A 72 3.54 -7.02 4.46
C PHE A 72 3.90 -8.43 3.97
N LEU A 73 3.70 -8.71 2.68
CA LEU A 73 4.13 -9.99 2.06
C LEU A 73 5.65 -10.17 2.12
N THR A 74 6.41 -9.10 1.92
CA THR A 74 7.88 -9.12 2.03
C THR A 74 8.32 -9.37 3.48
N PHE A 75 7.66 -8.73 4.44
CA PHE A 75 7.88 -8.91 5.87
C PHE A 75 7.61 -10.36 6.29
N THR A 76 6.43 -10.90 5.97
CA THR A 76 6.04 -12.29 6.30
C THR A 76 6.99 -13.31 5.67
N SER A 77 7.40 -13.10 4.41
CA SER A 77 8.40 -13.95 3.74
C SER A 77 9.78 -13.89 4.41
N SER A 78 10.19 -12.71 4.88
CA SER A 78 11.45 -12.53 5.59
C SER A 78 11.43 -13.20 6.96
N LEU A 79 10.29 -13.12 7.66
CA LEU A 79 10.05 -13.78 8.95
C LEU A 79 10.07 -15.31 8.80
N ASP A 80 9.42 -15.85 7.76
CA ASP A 80 9.44 -17.28 7.42
C ASP A 80 10.87 -17.79 7.17
N ARG A 81 11.66 -17.03 6.40
CA ARG A 81 13.07 -17.34 6.17
C ARG A 81 13.86 -17.31 7.47
N PHE A 82 13.68 -16.28 8.32
CA PHE A 82 14.34 -16.20 9.62
C PHE A 82 14.07 -17.44 10.49
N PHE A 83 12.81 -17.87 10.61
CA PHE A 83 12.48 -19.09 11.34
C PHE A 83 13.16 -20.32 10.73
N THR A 84 13.13 -20.44 9.40
CA THR A 84 13.73 -21.57 8.68
C THR A 84 15.25 -21.63 8.91
N ASP A 85 15.94 -20.51 8.80
CA ASP A 85 17.38 -20.43 8.97
C ASP A 85 17.76 -20.66 10.44
N THR A 86 17.01 -20.09 11.38
CA THR A 86 17.18 -20.33 12.83
C THR A 86 17.08 -21.81 13.17
N ILE A 87 16.05 -22.50 12.67
CA ILE A 87 15.85 -23.94 12.89
C ILE A 87 17.00 -24.75 12.29
N LYS A 88 17.50 -24.36 11.10
CA LYS A 88 18.60 -25.06 10.40
C LYS A 88 19.98 -24.80 11.00
N THR A 89 20.24 -23.60 11.53
CA THR A 89 21.58 -23.15 11.93
C THR A 89 21.84 -23.30 13.42
N ILE A 90 20.81 -23.13 14.26
CA ILE A 90 20.98 -23.06 15.72
C ILE A 90 20.75 -24.42 16.40
N ILE A 91 20.14 -25.38 15.71
CA ILE A 91 19.92 -26.71 16.28
C ILE A 91 20.90 -27.72 15.65
N PRO A 92 21.99 -28.10 16.36
CA PRO A 92 22.82 -29.26 16.03
C PRO A 92 22.02 -30.58 15.86
N GLU A 93 22.70 -31.64 15.46
CA GLU A 93 22.08 -32.96 15.24
C GLU A 93 22.24 -33.88 16.47
N THR A 94 21.50 -33.62 17.55
CA THR A 94 21.36 -34.53 18.70
C THR A 94 19.90 -34.92 19.00
N ILE A 95 19.66 -35.87 19.90
CA ILE A 95 18.34 -36.46 20.15
C ILE A 95 17.39 -35.53 20.96
N GLU A 96 17.90 -34.77 21.93
CA GLU A 96 17.10 -33.77 22.69
C GLU A 96 16.65 -32.59 21.80
N GLU A 97 17.32 -32.41 20.67
CA GLU A 97 17.15 -31.32 19.72
C GLU A 97 16.02 -31.56 18.70
N GLU A 98 15.62 -32.81 18.45
CA GLU A 98 14.45 -33.11 17.60
C GLU A 98 13.15 -32.62 18.25
N ALA A 99 13.02 -32.73 19.58
CA ALA A 99 11.89 -32.17 20.31
C ALA A 99 11.88 -30.63 20.21
N LEU A 100 13.04 -29.98 20.29
CA LEU A 100 13.16 -28.53 20.12
C LEU A 100 12.84 -28.10 18.69
N LYS A 101 13.29 -28.85 17.66
CA LYS A 101 12.91 -28.62 16.26
C LYS A 101 11.40 -28.70 16.07
N GLU A 102 10.74 -29.68 16.69
CA GLU A 102 9.29 -29.82 16.61
C GLU A 102 8.57 -28.64 17.26
N VAL A 103 9.03 -28.18 18.43
CA VAL A 103 8.49 -26.99 19.11
C VAL A 103 8.68 -25.73 18.24
N LEU A 104 9.87 -25.51 17.68
CA LEU A 104 10.13 -24.34 16.83
C LEU A 104 9.35 -24.38 15.52
N ASN A 105 9.20 -25.55 14.90
CA ASN A 105 8.33 -25.72 13.72
C ASN A 105 6.88 -25.39 14.05
N LYS A 106 6.40 -25.78 15.25
CA LYS A 106 5.07 -25.41 15.71
C LYS A 106 4.95 -23.90 15.94
N ILE A 107 5.89 -23.27 16.63
CA ILE A 107 5.91 -21.80 16.84
C ILE A 107 5.89 -21.07 15.50
N LYS A 108 6.74 -21.47 14.55
CA LYS A 108 6.75 -20.94 13.19
C LYS A 108 5.37 -21.06 12.55
N SER A 109 4.76 -22.25 12.59
CA SER A 109 3.46 -22.47 11.94
C SER A 109 2.33 -21.68 12.58
N GLU A 110 2.27 -21.60 13.91
CA GLU A 110 1.22 -20.85 14.61
C GLU A 110 1.37 -19.34 14.32
N THR A 111 2.61 -18.83 14.39
CA THR A 111 2.91 -17.42 14.10
C THR A 111 2.53 -17.03 12.68
N LEU A 112 2.85 -17.86 11.67
CA LEU A 112 2.54 -17.56 10.28
C LEU A 112 1.06 -17.76 9.90
N LYS A 113 0.25 -18.39 10.77
CA LYS A 113 -1.19 -18.59 10.57
C LYS A 113 -2.05 -17.54 11.27
N ASP A 114 -1.53 -16.88 12.30
CA ASP A 114 -2.24 -15.84 13.04
C ASP A 114 -2.12 -14.50 12.33
N SER A 115 -3.16 -14.14 11.57
CA SER A 115 -3.19 -12.89 10.81
C SER A 115 -3.10 -11.65 11.70
N TYR A 116 -3.73 -11.66 12.87
CA TYR A 116 -3.73 -10.50 13.78
C TYR A 116 -2.34 -10.29 14.37
N MET A 117 -1.69 -11.37 14.80
CA MET A 117 -0.31 -11.29 15.29
C MET A 117 0.66 -10.79 14.22
N LEU A 118 0.52 -11.25 12.97
CA LEU A 118 1.36 -10.78 11.86
C LEU A 118 1.14 -9.30 11.55
N GLU A 119 -0.10 -8.83 11.57
CA GLU A 119 -0.44 -7.42 11.38
C GLU A 119 0.18 -6.54 12.49
N ASP A 120 0.01 -6.92 13.76
CA ASP A 120 0.60 -6.20 14.90
C ASP A 120 2.13 -6.14 14.81
N MET A 121 2.78 -7.26 14.45
CA MET A 121 4.24 -7.31 14.26
C MET A 121 4.71 -6.46 13.08
N TYR A 122 3.93 -6.42 12.00
CA TYR A 122 4.24 -5.61 10.83
C TYR A 122 4.11 -4.11 11.12
N ASP A 123 3.09 -3.70 11.88
CA ASP A 123 2.95 -2.31 12.30
C ASP A 123 4.10 -1.88 13.23
N ALA A 124 4.52 -2.74 14.16
CA ALA A 124 5.72 -2.48 14.97
C ALA A 124 7.00 -2.35 14.11
N TYR A 125 7.14 -3.18 13.08
CA TYR A 125 8.24 -3.11 12.11
C TYR A 125 8.21 -1.80 11.32
N LYS A 126 7.04 -1.40 10.79
CA LYS A 126 6.84 -0.13 10.07
C LYS A 126 7.20 1.07 10.93
N ASP A 127 6.72 1.10 12.18
CA ASP A 127 7.01 2.17 13.12
C ASP A 127 8.51 2.31 13.40
N TYR A 128 9.23 1.20 13.53
CA TYR A 128 10.68 1.22 13.70
C TYR A 128 11.39 1.77 12.45
N MET A 129 11.01 1.29 11.26
CA MET A 129 11.63 1.72 10.00
C MET A 129 11.39 3.21 9.72
N ASN A 130 10.20 3.73 10.03
CA ASN A 130 9.85 5.14 9.85
C ASN A 130 10.57 6.08 10.85
N LYS A 131 10.98 5.59 12.01
CA LYS A 131 11.77 6.38 12.99
C LYS A 131 13.25 6.50 12.62
N LYS A 132 13.73 5.69 11.68
CA LYS A 132 15.15 5.62 11.28
C LYS A 132 15.46 6.34 9.96
N GLY A 133 14.44 6.70 9.19
CA GLY A 133 14.54 7.50 7.95
C GLY A 133 14.27 8.97 8.21
#